data_AF-M8ATA8-F1
#
_entry.id   AF-M8ATA8-F1
#
_cell.length_a   1.000
_cell.length_b   1.000
_cell.length_c   1.000
_cell.angle_alpha   90.00
_cell.angle_beta   90.00
_cell.angle_gamma   90.00
#
_symmetry.space_group_name_H-M   'P 1'
#
loop_
_entity.id
_entity.type
_entity.pdbx_description
1 polymer ?
#
loop_
_entity_poly.entity_id
_entity_poly.type
_entity_poly.pdbx_seq_one_letter_code
_entity_poly.pdbx_strand_id
1 'polypeptide(L)'
;MALNPPMNPVSPRPRIRAVNLGGWLVTEGWILRSLFDGIPNKDLLDGTQLQFKSVTQNAYVAAEQGGGTALIANWASASGWATFKLWRIDQTTFNFKVFGNQFVGVRSTGVVVATVTTPGTSETLKLVRNDNNQNRMRLRAPNGLFLQANKDGSLTADFGESEWVAEWKVSDAMKEDYQRFANAQMDVYQQATFGWAYWTYKNVNNHWSMEWMIKNGYISLTNA
;
A
#
# COMPACT_ATOMS: atom_id res chain seq x y z
N MET A 1 17.65 -0.15 -56.31
CA MET A 1 18.25 0.86 -55.41
C MET A 1 17.58 0.72 -54.05
N ALA A 2 18.30 0.21 -53.05
CA ALA A 2 17.86 0.16 -51.65
C ALA A 2 19.13 0.13 -50.79
N LEU A 3 19.39 1.21 -50.04
CA LEU A 3 20.50 1.27 -49.10
C LEU A 3 20.02 0.66 -47.78
N ASN A 4 20.76 -0.31 -47.25
CA ASN A 4 20.53 -0.76 -45.88
C ASN A 4 20.75 0.43 -44.93
N PRO A 5 19.88 0.65 -43.92
CA PRO A 5 20.10 1.69 -42.93
C PRO A 5 21.39 1.39 -42.14
N PRO A 6 22.16 2.41 -41.74
CA PRO A 6 23.38 2.20 -40.98
C PRO A 6 23.04 1.53 -39.64
N MET A 7 23.83 0.53 -39.25
CA MET A 7 23.76 0.00 -37.89
C MET A 7 24.16 1.10 -36.91
N ASN A 8 23.25 1.47 -36.01
CA ASN A 8 23.58 2.39 -34.92
C ASN A 8 24.79 1.83 -34.14
N PRO A 9 25.84 2.63 -33.89
CA PRO A 9 27.00 2.17 -33.13
C PRO A 9 26.54 1.77 -31.73
N VAL A 10 26.87 0.54 -31.33
CA VAL A 10 26.53 0.02 -30.00
C VAL A 10 27.31 0.82 -28.97
N SER A 11 26.62 1.72 -28.27
CA SER A 11 27.21 2.56 -27.21
C SER A 11 28.03 1.70 -26.24
N PRO A 12 29.29 2.05 -25.94
CA PRO A 12 30.13 1.25 -25.06
C PRO A 12 29.47 1.07 -23.69
N ARG A 13 29.14 -0.18 -23.34
CA ARG A 13 28.58 -0.48 -22.01
C ARG A 13 29.59 -0.04 -20.94
N PRO A 14 29.21 0.78 -19.94
CA PRO A 14 30.14 1.24 -18.92
C PRO A 14 30.82 0.06 -18.21
N ARG A 15 32.14 0.14 -18.01
CA ARG A 15 32.89 -0.88 -17.27
C ARG A 15 32.60 -0.75 -15.78
N ILE A 16 31.56 -1.44 -15.32
CA ILE A 16 31.21 -1.55 -13.90
C ILE A 16 32.39 -2.18 -13.14
N ARG A 17 32.68 -1.62 -11.97
CA ARG A 17 33.58 -2.19 -10.96
C ARG A 17 32.84 -2.13 -9.63
N ALA A 18 32.95 -3.18 -8.82
CA ALA A 18 32.37 -3.26 -7.48
C ALA A 18 33.16 -4.28 -6.64
N VAL A 19 33.02 -4.20 -5.32
CA VAL A 19 33.70 -5.09 -4.37
C VAL A 19 32.66 -5.77 -3.49
N ASN A 20 32.81 -7.09 -3.30
CA ASN A 20 32.03 -7.85 -2.33
C ASN A 20 32.83 -7.96 -1.02
N LEU A 21 32.24 -7.49 0.08
CA LEU A 21 32.79 -7.59 1.44
C LEU A 21 31.93 -8.54 2.27
N GLY A 22 32.10 -9.85 2.06
CA GLY A 22 31.41 -10.87 2.86
C GLY A 22 29.88 -10.85 2.71
N GLY A 23 29.39 -10.71 1.48
CA GLY A 23 27.96 -10.61 1.17
C GLY A 23 27.47 -9.17 0.93
N TRP A 24 28.20 -8.16 1.41
CA TRP A 24 27.88 -6.75 1.17
C TRP A 24 28.46 -6.26 -0.16
N LEU A 25 27.66 -5.57 -0.98
CA LEU A 25 28.12 -4.91 -2.20
C LEU A 25 28.44 -3.44 -1.90
N VAL A 26 29.71 -3.05 -1.95
CA VAL A 26 30.09 -1.63 -1.78
C VAL A 26 29.95 -0.89 -3.11
N THR A 27 29.12 0.15 -3.12
CA THR A 27 28.94 1.04 -4.27
C THR A 27 29.56 2.41 -3.99
N GLU A 28 30.78 2.64 -4.47
CA GLU A 28 31.48 3.92 -4.30
C GLU A 28 30.89 5.04 -5.19
N GLY A 29 31.12 6.30 -4.81
CA GLY A 29 30.47 7.47 -5.41
C GLY A 29 30.75 7.74 -6.90
N TRP A 30 31.72 7.05 -7.50
CA TRP A 30 32.01 7.08 -8.95
C TRP A 30 31.20 6.05 -9.75
N ILE A 31 30.42 5.16 -9.10
CA ILE A 31 29.47 4.30 -9.79
C ILE A 31 28.30 5.15 -10.29
N LEU A 32 28.01 5.04 -11.59
CA LEU A 32 26.90 5.72 -12.25
C LEU A 32 25.57 5.38 -11.56
N ARG A 33 24.94 6.38 -10.92
CA ARG A 33 23.66 6.21 -10.20
C ARG A 33 22.56 5.63 -11.09
N SER A 34 22.61 5.90 -12.40
CA SER A 34 21.67 5.38 -13.38
C SER A 34 21.72 3.86 -13.58
N LEU A 35 22.76 3.17 -13.08
CA LEU A 35 22.76 1.71 -12.95
C LEU A 35 21.60 1.19 -12.09
N PHE A 36 21.12 2.01 -11.16
CA PHE A 36 20.04 1.67 -10.22
C PHE A 36 18.67 2.26 -10.61
N ASP A 37 18.59 3.01 -11.72
CA ASP A 37 17.33 3.64 -12.14
C ASP A 37 16.24 2.63 -12.52
N GLY A 38 16.63 1.43 -12.94
CA GLY A 38 15.73 0.32 -13.27
C GLY A 38 15.22 -0.48 -12.07
N ILE A 39 15.56 -0.14 -10.83
CA ILE A 39 15.03 -0.81 -9.63
C ILE A 39 13.57 -0.38 -9.41
N PRO A 40 12.59 -1.31 -9.39
CA PRO A 40 11.21 -0.98 -9.03
C PRO A 40 11.15 -0.45 -7.58
N ASN A 41 10.40 0.62 -7.32
CA ASN A 41 10.36 1.27 -6.01
C ASN A 41 11.77 1.60 -5.46
N LYS A 42 12.61 2.30 -6.25
CA LYS A 42 14.00 2.67 -5.89
C LYS A 42 14.14 3.69 -4.73
N ASP A 43 13.04 4.23 -4.24
CA ASP A 43 12.95 5.02 -3.01
C ASP A 43 12.71 4.13 -1.76
N LEU A 44 12.25 2.89 -1.95
CA LEU A 44 11.99 1.89 -0.91
C LEU A 44 13.12 0.85 -0.87
N LEU A 45 14.33 1.30 -0.53
CA LEU A 45 15.53 0.47 -0.36
C LEU A 45 15.78 0.16 1.13
N ASP A 46 16.60 -0.84 1.41
CA ASP A 46 16.93 -1.22 2.80
C ASP A 46 17.48 -0.05 3.60
N GLY A 47 16.91 0.15 4.79
CA GLY A 47 17.26 1.26 5.67
C GLY A 47 16.60 2.60 5.33
N THR A 48 15.81 2.72 4.26
CA THR A 48 14.95 3.91 4.02
C THR A 48 14.11 4.16 5.26
N GLN A 49 14.11 5.41 5.74
CA GLN A 49 13.26 5.85 6.84
C GLN A 49 11.92 6.32 6.30
N LEU A 50 10.83 5.84 6.90
CA LEU A 50 9.45 6.14 6.52
C LEU A 50 8.65 6.61 7.74
N GLN A 51 7.69 7.48 7.50
CA GLN A 51 6.75 8.00 8.49
C GLN A 51 5.34 7.92 7.89
N PHE A 52 4.43 7.24 8.58
CA PHE A 52 3.07 7.01 8.07
C PHE A 52 2.10 7.99 8.74
N LYS A 53 1.52 8.91 7.96
CA LYS A 53 0.48 9.82 8.45
C LYS A 53 -0.90 9.24 8.15
N SER A 54 -1.70 9.02 9.20
CA SER A 54 -3.12 8.75 9.05
C SER A 54 -3.83 10.01 8.53
N VAL A 55 -4.58 9.85 7.44
CA VAL A 55 -5.38 10.92 6.84
C VAL A 55 -6.62 11.20 7.71
N THR A 56 -7.22 10.16 8.30
CA THR A 56 -8.44 10.27 9.13
C THR A 56 -8.16 10.87 10.50
N GLN A 57 -7.02 10.55 11.11
CA GLN A 57 -6.62 11.08 12.42
C GLN A 57 -5.77 12.36 12.32
N ASN A 58 -5.36 12.77 11.10
CA ASN A 58 -4.42 13.86 10.84
C ASN A 58 -3.07 13.73 11.62
N ALA A 59 -2.73 12.53 12.06
CA ALA A 59 -1.63 12.24 12.98
C ALA A 59 -0.73 11.11 12.44
N TYR A 60 0.52 11.08 12.89
CA TYR A 60 1.49 10.05 12.53
C TYR A 60 1.31 8.80 13.38
N VAL A 61 1.51 7.66 12.75
CA VAL A 61 1.63 6.35 13.39
C VAL A 61 2.93 6.31 14.18
N ALA A 62 2.86 5.94 15.46
CA ALA A 62 4.00 5.73 16.32
C ALA A 62 3.96 4.33 16.95
N ALA A 63 5.16 3.79 17.22
CA ALA A 63 5.35 2.66 18.11
C ALA A 63 5.76 3.20 19.48
N GLU A 64 4.79 3.44 20.36
CA GLU A 64 5.00 4.06 21.69
C GLU A 64 6.09 3.35 22.50
N GLN A 65 6.87 4.12 23.27
CA GLN A 65 8.10 3.69 23.95
C GLN A 65 9.17 3.09 23.01
N GLY A 66 9.01 3.25 21.70
CA GLY A 66 9.84 2.69 20.65
C GLY A 66 9.47 1.27 20.22
N GLY A 67 8.49 0.61 20.86
CA GLY A 67 8.11 -0.78 20.58
C GLY A 67 7.48 -1.51 21.78
N GLY A 68 7.27 -2.81 21.64
CA GLY A 68 6.78 -3.72 22.69
C GLY A 68 5.26 -3.81 22.81
N THR A 69 4.50 -3.03 22.04
CA THR A 69 3.04 -2.93 22.16
C THR A 69 2.35 -2.68 20.81
N ALA A 70 1.07 -2.33 20.81
CA ALA A 70 0.31 -1.89 19.64
C ALA A 70 0.82 -0.56 19.07
N LEU A 71 0.64 -0.37 17.76
CA LEU A 71 0.89 0.92 17.11
C LEU A 71 -0.36 1.79 17.18
N ILE A 72 -0.17 3.11 17.25
CA ILE A 72 -1.23 4.10 17.42
C ILE A 72 -0.95 5.34 16.54
N ALA A 73 -1.99 5.94 15.97
CA ALA A 73 -1.93 7.12 15.10
C ALA A 73 -2.33 8.40 15.85
N ASN A 74 -1.45 8.84 16.75
CA ASN A 74 -1.65 9.94 17.71
C ASN A 74 -0.56 11.03 17.67
N TRP A 75 0.57 10.82 17.00
CA TRP A 75 1.70 11.77 17.04
C TRP A 75 1.49 12.97 16.12
N ALA A 76 1.69 14.19 16.62
CA ALA A 76 1.55 15.40 15.82
C ALA A 76 2.73 15.65 14.85
N SER A 77 3.90 15.04 15.09
CA SER A 77 5.11 15.24 14.28
C SER A 77 5.74 13.92 13.82
N ALA A 78 6.43 13.98 12.68
CA ALA A 78 7.11 12.85 12.04
C ALA A 78 8.51 12.66 12.63
N SER A 79 8.61 12.24 13.89
CA SER A 79 9.89 12.11 14.59
C SER A 79 9.92 10.96 15.60
N GLY A 80 11.11 10.58 16.06
CA GLY A 80 11.31 9.59 17.12
C GLY A 80 10.62 8.25 16.85
N TRP A 81 9.59 7.95 17.64
CA TRP A 81 8.81 6.70 17.57
C TRP A 81 7.86 6.61 16.37
N ALA A 82 7.66 7.71 15.64
CA ALA A 82 6.92 7.74 14.38
C ALA A 82 7.79 7.49 13.12
N THR A 83 9.08 7.19 13.30
CA THR A 83 10.01 6.86 12.22
C THR A 83 10.32 5.37 12.18
N PHE A 84 10.02 4.73 11.06
CA PHE A 84 10.21 3.30 10.80
C PHE A 84 11.34 3.10 9.80
N LYS A 85 12.17 2.05 9.98
CA LYS A 85 13.16 1.64 8.97
C LYS A 85 12.57 0.52 8.11
N LEU A 86 12.58 0.69 6.80
CA LEU A 86 12.15 -0.33 5.85
C LEU A 86 13.23 -1.41 5.69
N TRP A 87 12.80 -2.67 5.62
CA TRP A 87 13.60 -3.81 5.20
C TRP A 87 12.85 -4.52 4.08
N ARG A 88 13.51 -4.72 2.95
CA ARG A 88 12.93 -5.21 1.70
C ARG A 88 13.07 -6.72 1.59
N ILE A 89 11.97 -7.38 1.23
CA ILE A 89 11.94 -8.82 0.95
C ILE A 89 11.87 -9.06 -0.56
N ASP A 90 10.93 -8.40 -1.27
CA ASP A 90 10.84 -8.44 -2.73
C ASP A 90 10.64 -7.04 -3.37
N GLN A 91 9.91 -6.92 -4.48
CA GLN A 91 9.60 -5.63 -5.13
C GLN A 91 8.44 -4.86 -4.44
N THR A 92 7.67 -5.56 -3.61
CA THR A 92 6.38 -5.15 -3.04
C THR A 92 6.19 -5.53 -1.57
N THR A 93 6.89 -6.56 -1.07
CA THR A 93 6.84 -7.00 0.34
C THR A 93 8.02 -6.44 1.15
N PHE A 94 7.71 -6.05 2.38
CA PHE A 94 8.62 -5.37 3.30
C PHE A 94 8.33 -5.77 4.75
N ASN A 95 9.35 -5.75 5.60
CA ASN A 95 9.18 -5.58 7.04
C ASN A 95 9.46 -4.12 7.41
N PHE A 96 8.85 -3.64 8.48
CA PHE A 96 9.12 -2.31 9.04
C PHE A 96 9.66 -2.44 10.45
N LYS A 97 10.83 -1.86 10.72
CA LYS A 97 11.53 -1.95 12.01
C LYS A 97 11.33 -0.67 12.81
N VAL A 98 10.90 -0.79 14.06
CA VAL A 98 10.67 0.33 14.99
C VAL A 98 11.96 0.70 15.74
N PHE A 99 11.92 1.82 16.48
CA PHE A 99 13.07 2.35 17.22
C PHE A 99 13.71 1.32 18.18
N GLY A 100 12.88 0.55 18.91
CA GLY A 100 13.26 -0.54 19.80
C GLY A 100 13.74 -1.82 19.11
N ASN A 101 14.08 -1.76 17.82
CA ASN A 101 14.54 -2.89 16.99
C ASN A 101 13.53 -4.06 16.82
N GLN A 102 12.28 -3.89 17.21
CA GLN A 102 11.20 -4.83 16.89
C GLN A 102 10.64 -4.58 15.48
N PHE A 103 9.87 -5.52 14.95
CA PHE A 103 9.22 -5.44 13.65
C PHE A 103 7.71 -5.25 13.79
N VAL A 104 7.15 -4.39 12.93
CA VAL A 104 5.71 -4.17 12.81
C VAL A 104 5.07 -5.39 12.15
N GLY A 105 4.05 -5.94 12.79
CA GLY A 105 3.29 -7.07 12.32
C GLY A 105 1.84 -7.05 12.79
N VAL A 106 1.06 -8.01 12.30
CA VAL A 106 -0.38 -8.08 12.51
C VAL A 106 -0.74 -9.35 13.27
N ARG A 107 -1.47 -9.19 14.38
CA ARG A 107 -2.01 -10.32 15.16
C ARG A 107 -3.19 -10.97 14.44
N SER A 108 -3.53 -12.20 14.83
CA SER A 108 -4.74 -12.90 14.37
C SER A 108 -6.04 -12.12 14.64
N THR A 109 -6.04 -11.20 15.61
CA THR A 109 -7.14 -10.26 15.90
C THR A 109 -7.16 -9.01 15.01
N GLY A 110 -6.30 -8.93 13.99
CA GLY A 110 -6.14 -7.76 13.12
C GLY A 110 -5.35 -6.60 13.74
N VAL A 111 -5.10 -6.59 15.05
CA VAL A 111 -4.37 -5.50 15.73
C VAL A 111 -2.91 -5.42 15.25
N VAL A 112 -2.46 -4.21 14.90
CA VAL A 112 -1.09 -3.92 14.46
C VAL A 112 -0.19 -3.68 15.67
N VAL A 113 0.93 -4.40 15.76
CA VAL A 113 1.85 -4.38 16.90
C VAL A 113 3.32 -4.35 16.45
N ALA A 114 4.23 -3.98 17.34
CA ALA A 114 5.67 -4.16 17.15
C ALA A 114 6.30 -4.88 18.34
N THR A 115 6.14 -6.19 18.41
CA THR A 115 6.52 -7.00 19.59
C THR A 115 7.67 -7.99 19.36
N VAL A 116 7.96 -8.37 18.11
CA VAL A 116 8.95 -9.40 17.78
C VAL A 116 10.26 -8.81 17.26
N THR A 117 11.40 -9.42 17.59
CA THR A 117 12.75 -9.01 17.14
C THR A 117 13.25 -9.78 15.91
N THR A 118 12.57 -10.85 15.52
CA THR A 118 12.76 -11.60 14.27
C THR A 118 11.43 -11.59 13.52
N PRO A 119 11.36 -11.13 12.27
CA PRO A 119 10.11 -11.06 11.53
C PRO A 119 9.72 -12.43 10.98
N GLY A 120 8.42 -12.71 10.96
CA GLY A 120 7.85 -13.86 10.28
C GLY A 120 6.79 -13.45 9.25
N THR A 121 5.84 -14.35 8.98
CA THR A 121 4.72 -14.08 8.08
C THR A 121 3.93 -12.85 8.53
N SER A 122 3.60 -12.72 9.83
CA SER A 122 2.79 -11.63 10.39
C SER A 122 3.39 -10.23 10.18
N GLU A 123 4.71 -10.12 10.03
CA GLU A 123 5.46 -8.88 9.85
C GLU A 123 5.73 -8.56 8.37
N THR A 124 5.29 -9.43 7.45
CA THR A 124 5.53 -9.30 6.01
C THR A 124 4.39 -8.53 5.34
N LEU A 125 4.52 -7.21 5.30
CA LEU A 125 3.51 -6.30 4.78
C LEU A 125 3.80 -5.94 3.32
N LYS A 126 2.76 -5.94 2.48
CA LYS A 126 2.83 -5.37 1.13
C LYS A 126 2.56 -3.88 1.19
N LEU A 127 3.29 -3.10 0.40
CA LEU A 127 3.08 -1.67 0.26
C LEU A 127 2.51 -1.39 -1.14
N VAL A 128 1.37 -0.71 -1.17
CA VAL A 128 0.59 -0.42 -2.38
C VAL A 128 0.49 1.09 -2.54
N ARG A 129 1.00 1.64 -3.65
CA ARG A 129 0.82 3.07 -3.99
C ARG A 129 -0.56 3.32 -4.57
N ASN A 130 -1.04 4.56 -4.47
CA ASN A 130 -2.17 5.03 -5.25
C ASN A 130 -1.68 5.56 -6.61
N ASP A 131 -2.24 5.08 -7.71
CA ASP A 131 -1.76 5.41 -9.06
C ASP A 131 -1.90 6.89 -9.41
N ASN A 132 -2.96 7.53 -8.91
CA ASN A 132 -3.23 8.96 -9.11
C ASN A 132 -2.37 9.88 -8.23
N ASN A 133 -1.78 9.35 -7.15
CA ASN A 133 -0.93 10.10 -6.23
C ASN A 133 0.02 9.15 -5.49
N GLN A 134 1.25 9.00 -6.00
CA GLN A 134 2.24 8.06 -5.49
C GLN A 134 2.75 8.35 -4.06
N ASN A 135 2.41 9.53 -3.50
CA ASN A 135 2.66 9.90 -2.10
C ASN A 135 1.52 9.45 -1.16
N ARG A 136 0.42 8.90 -1.69
CA ARG A 136 -0.64 8.20 -0.94
C ARG A 136 -0.46 6.70 -1.12
N MET A 137 -0.48 5.97 -0.02
CA MET A 137 0.00 4.60 0.06
C MET A 137 -0.87 3.83 1.06
N ARG A 138 -1.15 2.55 0.81
CA ARG A 138 -1.80 1.62 1.74
C ARG A 138 -0.81 0.50 2.10
N LEU A 139 -0.84 0.04 3.35
CA LEU A 139 -0.11 -1.15 3.80
C LEU A 139 -1.10 -2.32 3.86
N ARG A 140 -0.85 -3.38 3.09
CA ARG A 140 -1.66 -4.60 3.02
C ARG A 140 -0.98 -5.70 3.83
N ALA A 141 -1.70 -6.23 4.81
CA ALA A 141 -1.22 -7.24 5.73
C ALA A 141 -1.27 -8.66 5.13
N PRO A 142 -0.61 -9.65 5.78
CA PRO A 142 -0.62 -11.05 5.36
C PRO A 142 -2.01 -11.68 5.30
N ASN A 143 -2.95 -11.19 6.10
CA ASN A 143 -4.37 -11.61 6.09
C ASN A 143 -5.14 -11.12 4.83
N GLY A 144 -4.48 -10.40 3.92
CA GLY A 144 -5.07 -9.90 2.68
C GLY A 144 -5.84 -8.59 2.81
N LEU A 145 -5.91 -7.99 4.01
CA LEU A 145 -6.61 -6.72 4.28
C LEU A 145 -5.62 -5.57 4.47
N PHE A 146 -6.08 -4.32 4.38
CA PHE A 146 -5.27 -3.12 4.62
C PHE A 146 -5.32 -2.67 6.08
N LEU A 147 -4.24 -2.02 6.50
CA LEU A 147 -4.16 -1.27 7.76
C LEU A 147 -4.98 0.03 7.66
N GLN A 148 -5.81 0.28 8.67
CA GLN A 148 -6.50 1.55 8.90
C GLN A 148 -6.28 2.06 10.33
N ALA A 149 -6.64 3.33 10.55
CA ALA A 149 -6.54 4.00 11.85
C ALA A 149 -7.92 4.45 12.34
N ASN A 150 -8.36 3.83 13.43
CA ASN A 150 -9.68 4.00 14.05
C ASN A 150 -9.81 5.35 14.77
N LYS A 151 -11.04 5.73 15.16
CA LYS A 151 -11.35 7.04 15.78
C LYS A 151 -10.65 7.30 17.12
N ASP A 152 -10.12 6.27 17.76
CA ASP A 152 -9.32 6.33 18.99
C ASP A 152 -7.79 6.34 18.70
N GLY A 153 -7.41 6.37 17.42
CA GLY A 153 -6.03 6.24 16.96
C GLY A 153 -5.52 4.80 16.84
N SER A 154 -6.26 3.78 17.32
CA SER A 154 -5.80 2.39 17.25
C SER A 154 -5.65 1.90 15.82
N LEU A 155 -4.69 0.99 15.58
CA LEU A 155 -4.43 0.42 14.26
C LEU A 155 -4.91 -1.03 14.13
N THR A 156 -5.72 -1.28 13.11
CA THR A 156 -6.24 -2.60 12.73
C THR A 156 -6.03 -2.87 11.24
N ALA A 157 -5.84 -4.14 10.89
CA ALA A 157 -5.67 -4.64 9.53
C ALA A 157 -6.92 -5.38 9.06
N ASP A 158 -8.03 -4.66 9.00
CA ASP A 158 -9.39 -5.14 8.73
C ASP A 158 -10.07 -4.44 7.54
N PHE A 159 -9.42 -3.45 6.90
CA PHE A 159 -10.00 -2.69 5.80
C PHE A 159 -9.85 -3.40 4.44
N GLY A 160 -10.94 -3.67 3.75
CA GLY A 160 -10.93 -4.35 2.44
C GLY A 160 -10.40 -3.50 1.27
N GLU A 161 -10.21 -4.13 0.11
CA GLU A 161 -10.13 -3.41 -1.17
C GLU A 161 -11.52 -2.85 -1.54
N SER A 162 -11.88 -1.68 -0.98
CA SER A 162 -12.89 -0.83 -1.63
C SER A 162 -12.23 0.02 -2.72
N GLU A 163 -12.64 -0.28 -3.94
CA GLU A 163 -12.70 0.64 -5.08
C GLU A 163 -14.13 1.24 -5.05
N TRP A 164 -14.38 2.50 -5.44
CA TRP A 164 -15.76 3.08 -5.45
C TRP A 164 -16.56 2.60 -6.68
N VAL A 165 -16.69 1.28 -6.74
CA VAL A 165 -17.48 0.44 -7.63
C VAL A 165 -17.99 -0.73 -6.78
N ALA A 166 -19.03 -1.43 -7.23
CA ALA A 166 -19.48 -2.64 -6.56
C ALA A 166 -18.63 -3.88 -6.90
N GLU A 167 -17.49 -3.72 -7.59
CA GLU A 167 -16.61 -4.85 -7.89
C GLU A 167 -16.06 -5.44 -6.59
N TRP A 168 -16.28 -6.74 -6.39
CA TRP A 168 -15.86 -7.45 -5.20
C TRP A 168 -15.06 -8.68 -5.63
N LYS A 169 -13.74 -8.61 -5.45
CA LYS A 169 -12.76 -9.62 -5.91
C LYS A 169 -12.77 -10.89 -5.03
N VAL A 170 -13.96 -11.43 -4.75
CA VAL A 170 -14.19 -12.68 -4.02
C VAL A 170 -14.67 -13.74 -5.01
N SER A 171 -14.03 -14.91 -4.99
CA SER A 171 -14.45 -16.08 -5.75
C SER A 171 -15.82 -16.58 -5.30
N ASP A 172 -16.65 -17.01 -6.25
CA ASP A 172 -17.96 -17.63 -6.02
C ASP A 172 -19.02 -16.76 -5.30
N ALA A 173 -18.81 -15.43 -5.25
CA ALA A 173 -19.79 -14.47 -4.72
C ALA A 173 -21.08 -14.45 -5.55
N MET A 174 -22.24 -14.55 -4.88
CA MET A 174 -23.55 -14.55 -5.54
C MET A 174 -24.06 -13.13 -5.82
N LYS A 175 -25.09 -12.98 -6.65
CA LYS A 175 -25.66 -11.66 -7.00
C LYS A 175 -26.11 -10.89 -5.75
N GLU A 176 -26.66 -11.62 -4.79
CA GLU A 176 -27.15 -11.14 -3.50
C GLU A 176 -26.00 -10.59 -2.63
N ASP A 177 -24.80 -11.14 -2.77
CA ASP A 177 -23.59 -10.68 -2.07
C ASP A 177 -23.11 -9.34 -2.65
N TYR A 178 -23.11 -9.20 -3.98
CA TYR A 178 -22.86 -7.91 -4.65
C TYR A 178 -23.93 -6.85 -4.32
N GLN A 179 -25.22 -7.23 -4.24
CA GLN A 179 -26.30 -6.32 -3.82
C GLN A 179 -26.10 -5.82 -2.39
N ARG A 180 -25.76 -6.72 -1.44
CA ARG A 180 -25.47 -6.34 -0.05
C ARG A 180 -24.28 -5.40 0.05
N PHE A 181 -23.21 -5.69 -0.68
CA PHE A 181 -22.02 -4.83 -0.74
C PHE A 181 -22.35 -3.44 -1.28
N ALA A 182 -23.05 -3.35 -2.41
CA ALA A 182 -23.41 -2.09 -3.04
C ALA A 182 -24.40 -1.25 -2.21
N ASN A 183 -25.37 -1.88 -1.55
CA ASN A 183 -26.29 -1.19 -0.64
C ASN A 183 -25.54 -0.60 0.56
N ALA A 184 -24.63 -1.36 1.19
CA ALA A 184 -23.83 -0.86 2.32
C ALA A 184 -22.90 0.31 1.92
N GLN A 185 -22.39 0.34 0.68
CA GLN A 185 -21.68 1.50 0.14
C GLN A 185 -22.63 2.72 -0.01
N MET A 186 -23.84 2.51 -0.51
CA MET A 186 -24.85 3.55 -0.68
C MET A 186 -25.29 4.16 0.66
N ASP A 187 -25.62 3.33 1.65
CA ASP A 187 -26.04 3.76 3.00
C ASP A 187 -24.99 4.66 3.67
N VAL A 188 -23.70 4.38 3.46
CA VAL A 188 -22.58 5.18 3.98
C VAL A 188 -22.34 6.44 3.16
N TYR A 189 -22.36 6.37 1.83
CA TYR A 189 -22.13 7.55 0.97
C TYR A 189 -23.32 8.53 0.97
N GLN A 190 -24.55 8.08 1.23
CA GLN A 190 -25.72 8.96 1.46
C GLN A 190 -25.64 9.77 2.77
N GLN A 191 -24.94 9.28 3.80
CA GLN A 191 -24.76 9.97 5.08
C GLN A 191 -23.67 11.07 5.05
N ALA A 192 -22.98 11.25 3.92
CA ALA A 192 -21.94 12.27 3.78
C ALA A 192 -22.53 13.69 3.68
N THR A 193 -21.99 14.62 4.47
CA THR A 193 -22.35 16.06 4.42
C THR A 193 -21.74 16.81 3.24
N PHE A 194 -21.06 16.10 2.34
CA PHE A 194 -20.51 16.60 1.08
C PHE A 194 -21.07 15.77 -0.08
N GLY A 195 -21.31 16.41 -1.22
CA GLY A 195 -21.87 15.73 -2.39
C GLY A 195 -20.99 14.57 -2.88
N TRP A 196 -21.61 13.44 -3.19
CA TRP A 196 -20.96 12.22 -3.67
C TRP A 196 -21.33 11.93 -5.13
N ALA A 197 -20.54 11.07 -5.79
CA ALA A 197 -20.81 10.57 -7.13
C ALA A 197 -20.25 9.15 -7.29
N TYR A 198 -20.94 8.29 -8.05
CA TYR A 198 -20.42 6.98 -8.44
C TYR A 198 -19.29 7.17 -9.47
N TRP A 199 -18.12 6.56 -9.25
CA TRP A 199 -16.88 6.96 -9.94
C TRP A 199 -16.90 6.72 -11.47
N THR A 200 -17.72 5.79 -11.96
CA THR A 200 -17.76 5.48 -13.40
C THR A 200 -19.17 5.12 -13.87
N TYR A 201 -19.74 5.96 -14.75
CA TYR A 201 -21.07 5.75 -15.31
C TYR A 201 -21.13 4.57 -16.28
N LYS A 202 -20.10 4.39 -17.12
CA LYS A 202 -19.94 3.28 -18.07
C LYS A 202 -18.51 2.74 -18.02
N ASN A 203 -18.35 1.43 -17.93
CA ASN A 203 -17.06 0.73 -17.97
C ASN A 203 -17.17 -0.54 -18.86
N VAL A 204 -16.04 -1.10 -19.26
CA VAL A 204 -15.95 -2.42 -19.93
C VAL A 204 -16.12 -3.59 -18.95
N ASN A 205 -15.79 -3.37 -17.67
CA ASN A 205 -16.03 -4.31 -16.58
C ASN A 205 -17.43 -4.06 -15.98
N ASN A 206 -18.23 -5.11 -15.82
CA ASN A 206 -19.66 -4.98 -15.50
C ASN A 206 -19.94 -4.27 -14.16
N HIS A 207 -19.32 -4.70 -13.06
CA HIS A 207 -19.56 -4.09 -11.74
C HIS A 207 -18.92 -2.69 -11.58
N TRP A 208 -18.01 -2.31 -12.49
CA TRP A 208 -17.44 -0.97 -12.59
C TRP A 208 -18.36 0.02 -13.32
N SER A 209 -19.44 -0.46 -13.93
CA SER A 209 -20.33 0.32 -14.79
C SER A 209 -21.65 0.61 -14.07
N MET A 210 -21.85 1.84 -13.57
CA MET A 210 -23.09 2.25 -12.90
C MET A 210 -24.35 1.94 -13.72
N GLU A 211 -24.28 2.20 -15.04
CA GLU A 211 -25.36 1.90 -15.98
C GLU A 211 -25.70 0.40 -16.02
N TRP A 212 -24.69 -0.47 -15.98
CA TRP A 212 -24.89 -1.93 -15.97
C TRP A 212 -25.47 -2.39 -14.63
N MET A 213 -24.92 -1.88 -13.52
CA MET A 213 -25.34 -2.21 -12.15
C MET A 213 -26.81 -1.89 -11.89
N ILE A 214 -27.30 -0.75 -12.38
CA ILE A 214 -28.72 -0.37 -12.29
C ILE A 214 -29.56 -1.26 -13.21
N LYS A 215 -29.19 -1.40 -14.50
CA LYS A 215 -29.96 -2.19 -15.49
C LYS A 215 -30.12 -3.67 -15.12
N ASN A 216 -29.15 -4.24 -14.41
CA ASN A 216 -29.20 -5.64 -13.98
C ASN A 216 -29.74 -5.81 -12.54
N GLY A 217 -30.18 -4.74 -11.89
CA GLY A 217 -30.78 -4.79 -10.55
C GLY A 217 -29.81 -5.18 -9.43
N TYR A 218 -28.55 -4.73 -9.53
CA TYR A 218 -27.56 -4.85 -8.46
C TYR A 218 -27.52 -3.60 -7.55
N ILE A 219 -27.87 -2.43 -8.10
CA ILE A 219 -28.08 -1.16 -7.36
C ILE A 219 -29.46 -0.61 -7.71
N SER A 220 -30.15 -0.04 -6.72
CA SER A 220 -31.31 0.83 -6.95
C SER A 220 -31.02 2.26 -6.49
N LEU A 221 -31.65 3.24 -7.14
CA LEU A 221 -31.58 4.67 -6.79
C LEU A 221 -32.93 5.22 -6.31
N THR A 222 -33.99 4.41 -6.22
CA THR A 222 -35.36 4.87 -5.88
C THR A 222 -35.61 5.08 -4.38
N ASN A 223 -34.55 5.09 -3.57
CA ASN A 223 -34.60 5.38 -2.13
C ASN A 223 -33.77 6.65 -1.86
N ALA A 224 -34.36 7.80 -2.15
CA ALA A 224 -33.85 9.15 -1.90
C ALA A 224 -35.04 10.09 -1.61
#